data_AF-C7J128-F1
#
_entry.id   AF-C7J128-F1
#
_cell.length_a   1.000
_cell.length_b   1.000
_cell.length_c   1.000
_cell.angle_alpha   90.00
_cell.angle_beta   90.00
_cell.angle_gamma   90.00
#
_symmetry.space_group_name_H-M   'P 1'
#
loop_
_entity.id
_entity.type
_entity.pdbx_description
1 polymer ?
#
loop_
_entity_poly.entity_id
_entity_poly.type
_entity_poly.pdbx_seq_one_letter_code
_entity_poly.pdbx_strand_id
1 'polypeptide(L)'
;MIRMLSMLCSLLIFTFFSTAILAAAQSNKSESDRKALLCFKSGILLDLDGVLSSWMDDSLNFCSWRGVTCSSSYPSRVVHLELSSSHLTGRISGCIGNLTSLSQINLTDNHLSGAIPDELGKLPVLRTLLLAANNLEGDIPDSLGTSLSLSYVNLANNTLTGVIPDSLASSPSLNMLILSRNNLSGQIPAKLFSNSSKLTIAWLVLSHYLFTTCHHSHTLAWVTIALLGRYHLTLVTLYQSSRF
;
A
#
# COMPACT_ATOMS: atom_id res chain seq x y z
N MET A 1 -21.89 -44.84 -39.23
CA MET A 1 -21.07 -45.02 -38.01
C MET A 1 -19.69 -44.35 -38.09
N ILE A 2 -18.87 -44.58 -39.11
CA ILE A 2 -17.47 -44.08 -39.16
C ILE A 2 -17.34 -42.55 -39.03
N ARG A 3 -18.17 -41.77 -39.75
CA ARG A 3 -18.14 -40.29 -39.65
C ARG A 3 -18.49 -39.78 -38.25
N MET A 4 -19.41 -40.45 -37.56
CA MET A 4 -19.81 -40.08 -36.21
C MET A 4 -18.68 -40.35 -35.20
N LEU A 5 -17.94 -41.46 -35.38
CA LEU A 5 -16.78 -41.80 -34.54
C LEU A 5 -15.63 -40.80 -34.73
N SER A 6 -15.37 -40.37 -35.96
CA SER A 6 -14.37 -39.34 -36.26
C SER A 6 -14.73 -37.98 -35.66
N MET A 7 -16.00 -37.56 -35.75
CA MET A 7 -16.47 -36.30 -35.13
C MET A 7 -16.37 -36.33 -33.61
N LEU A 8 -16.70 -37.48 -32.98
CA LEU A 8 -16.51 -37.65 -31.53
C LEU A 8 -15.04 -37.54 -31.14
N CYS A 9 -14.13 -38.16 -31.90
CA CYS A 9 -12.70 -38.13 -31.63
C CYS A 9 -12.13 -36.70 -31.74
N SER A 10 -12.48 -35.96 -32.80
CA SER A 10 -12.07 -34.56 -32.95
C SER A 10 -12.59 -33.67 -31.82
N LEU A 11 -13.84 -33.88 -31.38
CA LEU A 11 -14.42 -33.13 -30.26
C LEU A 11 -13.68 -33.44 -28.95
N LEU A 12 -13.35 -34.70 -28.68
CA LEU A 12 -12.59 -35.11 -27.49
C LEU A 12 -11.15 -34.57 -27.49
N ILE A 13 -10.48 -34.56 -28.64
CA ILE A 13 -9.14 -33.96 -28.79
C ILE A 13 -9.22 -32.45 -28.53
N PHE A 14 -10.23 -31.77 -29.09
CA PHE A 14 -10.41 -30.33 -28.89
C PHE A 14 -10.72 -29.98 -27.44
N THR A 15 -11.58 -30.76 -26.76
CA THR A 15 -11.87 -30.53 -25.33
C THR A 15 -10.65 -30.81 -24.46
N PHE A 16 -9.90 -31.89 -24.72
CA PHE A 16 -8.66 -32.19 -24.00
C PHE A 16 -7.59 -31.11 -24.18
N PHE A 17 -7.40 -30.63 -25.42
CA PHE A 17 -6.44 -29.56 -25.69
C PHE A 17 -6.86 -28.26 -25.00
N SER A 18 -8.16 -27.96 -24.99
CA SER A 18 -8.71 -26.77 -24.30
C SER A 18 -8.53 -26.84 -22.78
N THR A 19 -8.76 -28.01 -22.15
CA THR A 19 -8.56 -28.17 -20.70
C THR A 19 -7.07 -28.13 -20.32
N ALA A 20 -6.19 -28.69 -21.14
CA ALA A 20 -4.74 -28.63 -20.93
C ALA A 20 -4.19 -27.19 -21.01
N ILE A 21 -4.62 -26.39 -22.00
CA ILE A 21 -4.25 -24.98 -22.11
C ILE A 21 -4.73 -24.20 -20.89
N LEU A 22 -5.98 -24.42 -20.47
CA LEU A 22 -6.52 -23.74 -19.29
C LEU A 22 -5.72 -24.09 -18.03
N ALA A 23 -5.39 -25.37 -17.82
CA ALA A 23 -4.57 -25.82 -16.69
C ALA A 23 -3.16 -25.20 -16.71
N ALA A 24 -2.53 -25.09 -17.88
CA ALA A 24 -1.22 -24.46 -18.03
C ALA A 24 -1.26 -22.95 -17.74
N ALA A 25 -2.24 -22.24 -18.33
CA ALA A 25 -2.43 -20.80 -18.09
C ALA A 25 -2.69 -20.49 -16.60
N GLN A 26 -3.38 -21.40 -15.93
CA GLN A 26 -3.70 -21.33 -14.53
C GLN A 26 -2.50 -21.58 -13.62
N SER A 27 -1.72 -22.61 -13.92
CA SER A 27 -0.43 -22.88 -13.26
C SER A 27 0.50 -21.68 -13.36
N ASN A 28 0.57 -21.05 -14.54
CA ASN A 28 1.40 -19.87 -14.76
C ASN A 28 1.00 -18.68 -13.87
N LYS A 29 -0.30 -18.49 -13.61
CA LYS A 29 -0.80 -17.43 -12.70
C LYS A 29 -0.45 -17.68 -11.23
N SER A 30 -0.52 -18.92 -10.77
CA SER A 30 -0.06 -19.26 -9.41
C SER A 30 1.46 -19.14 -9.31
N GLU A 31 2.20 -19.54 -10.34
CA GLU A 31 3.66 -19.40 -10.38
C GLU A 31 4.12 -17.93 -10.36
N SER A 32 3.38 -17.01 -11.00
CA SER A 32 3.73 -15.58 -10.97
C SER A 32 3.66 -14.99 -9.57
N ASP A 33 2.63 -15.34 -8.78
CA ASP A 33 2.50 -14.85 -7.41
C ASP A 33 3.61 -15.40 -6.51
N ARG A 34 3.94 -16.69 -6.66
CA ARG A 34 5.07 -17.32 -5.96
C ARG A 34 6.40 -16.61 -6.24
N LYS A 35 6.69 -16.35 -7.53
CA LYS A 35 7.90 -15.62 -7.95
C LYS A 35 7.92 -14.20 -7.39
N ALA A 36 6.78 -13.51 -7.37
CA ALA A 36 6.66 -12.18 -6.80
C ALA A 36 6.93 -12.19 -5.28
N LEU A 37 6.43 -13.18 -4.54
CA LEU A 37 6.71 -13.34 -3.11
C LEU A 37 8.19 -13.66 -2.85
N LEU A 38 8.82 -14.53 -3.63
CA LEU A 38 10.25 -14.81 -3.48
C LEU A 38 11.13 -13.59 -3.84
N CYS A 39 10.75 -12.81 -4.85
CA CYS A 39 11.39 -11.54 -5.15
C CYS A 39 11.12 -10.46 -4.08
N PHE A 40 9.95 -10.49 -3.42
CA PHE A 40 9.71 -9.65 -2.25
C PHE A 40 10.67 -10.02 -1.10
N LYS A 41 10.78 -11.31 -0.81
CA LYS A 41 11.68 -11.85 0.21
C LYS A 41 13.15 -11.49 -0.03
N SER A 42 13.61 -11.40 -1.28
CA SER A 42 14.99 -11.00 -1.57
C SER A 42 15.32 -9.55 -1.17
N GLY A 43 14.30 -8.70 -0.93
CA GLY A 43 14.47 -7.36 -0.37
C GLY A 43 14.64 -7.34 1.16
N ILE A 44 14.37 -8.46 1.84
CA ILE A 44 14.50 -8.60 3.29
C ILE A 44 15.92 -9.07 3.61
N LEU A 45 16.64 -8.25 4.39
CA LEU A 45 18.03 -8.46 4.76
C LEU A 45 18.18 -9.26 6.06
N LEU A 46 17.23 -9.11 6.98
CA LEU A 46 17.22 -9.82 8.26
C LEU A 46 15.79 -10.19 8.65
N ASP A 47 15.60 -11.45 9.01
CA ASP A 47 14.35 -12.05 9.49
C ASP A 47 14.63 -12.76 10.82
N LEU A 48 14.73 -11.97 11.90
CA LEU A 48 15.16 -12.46 13.23
C LEU A 48 14.25 -13.55 13.79
N ASP A 49 12.95 -13.46 13.51
CA ASP A 49 11.94 -14.39 14.00
C ASP A 49 11.74 -15.59 13.05
N GLY A 50 12.42 -15.62 11.91
CA GLY A 50 12.27 -16.66 10.90
C GLY A 50 10.86 -16.72 10.30
N VAL A 51 10.13 -15.60 10.24
CA VAL A 51 8.75 -15.52 9.75
C VAL A 51 8.67 -15.94 8.28
N LEU A 52 9.69 -15.62 7.50
CA LEU A 52 9.81 -15.95 6.08
C LEU A 52 10.50 -17.29 5.84
N SER A 53 10.81 -18.07 6.88
CA SER A 53 11.42 -19.41 6.74
C SER A 53 10.57 -20.35 5.89
N SER A 54 9.24 -20.26 5.99
CA SER A 54 8.30 -21.05 5.19
C SER A 54 8.29 -20.71 3.70
N TRP A 55 8.87 -19.57 3.30
CA TRP A 55 8.85 -19.10 1.92
C TRP A 55 9.99 -19.75 1.12
N MET A 56 9.77 -20.98 0.67
CA MET A 56 10.77 -21.81 0.00
C MET A 56 10.47 -21.99 -1.49
N ASP A 57 11.51 -22.04 -2.32
CA ASP A 57 11.42 -22.30 -3.76
C ASP A 57 11.35 -23.82 -4.04
N ASP A 58 10.49 -24.53 -3.32
CA ASP A 58 10.40 -26.01 -3.36
C ASP A 58 9.04 -26.53 -3.85
N SER A 59 8.01 -25.71 -3.81
CA SER A 59 6.63 -26.10 -4.13
C SER A 59 5.81 -24.92 -4.65
N LEU A 60 4.72 -25.23 -5.38
CA LEU A 60 3.74 -24.22 -5.80
C LEU A 60 2.74 -23.85 -4.69
N ASN A 61 2.87 -24.42 -3.48
CA ASN A 61 1.92 -24.20 -2.39
C ASN A 61 2.29 -22.97 -1.53
N PHE A 62 2.48 -21.81 -2.15
CA PHE A 62 2.80 -20.58 -1.44
C PHE A 62 1.65 -20.08 -0.55
N CYS A 63 0.43 -20.59 -0.74
CA CYS A 63 -0.72 -20.27 0.10
C CYS A 63 -0.64 -20.85 1.52
N SER A 64 0.28 -21.79 1.78
CA SER A 64 0.58 -22.27 3.13
C SER A 64 1.73 -21.51 3.79
N TRP A 65 2.33 -20.52 3.11
CA TRP A 65 3.40 -19.72 3.69
C TRP A 65 2.86 -18.79 4.76
N ARG A 66 3.63 -18.62 5.84
CA ARG A 66 3.26 -17.74 6.94
C ARG A 66 3.07 -16.32 6.43
N GLY A 67 1.97 -15.69 6.84
CA GLY A 67 1.58 -14.35 6.43
C GLY A 67 0.90 -14.25 5.06
N VAL A 68 0.81 -15.33 4.29
CA VAL A 68 0.19 -15.32 2.96
C VAL A 68 -1.24 -15.85 3.05
N THR A 69 -2.21 -15.06 2.60
CA THR A 69 -3.59 -15.52 2.40
C THR A 69 -3.94 -15.49 0.92
N CYS A 70 -4.48 -16.59 0.42
CA CYS A 70 -4.90 -16.72 -0.98
C CYS A 70 -6.41 -16.69 -1.15
N SER A 71 -6.87 -16.35 -2.36
CA SER A 71 -8.26 -16.51 -2.78
C SER A 71 -8.69 -17.99 -2.77
N SER A 72 -9.95 -18.24 -2.45
CA SER A 72 -10.57 -19.57 -2.57
C SER A 72 -10.80 -20.00 -4.01
N SER A 73 -10.82 -19.06 -4.95
CA SER A 73 -10.91 -19.33 -6.39
C SER A 73 -9.61 -19.90 -6.93
N TYR A 74 -9.71 -20.84 -7.88
CA TYR A 74 -8.59 -21.32 -8.68
C TYR A 74 -8.40 -20.36 -9.88
N PRO A 75 -7.19 -19.84 -10.17
CA PRO A 75 -5.93 -20.17 -9.52
C PRO A 75 -5.90 -19.43 -8.21
N SER A 76 -5.37 -20.05 -7.16
CA SER A 76 -5.19 -19.33 -5.90
C SER A 76 -4.22 -18.16 -6.15
N ARG A 77 -4.69 -16.95 -5.85
CA ARG A 77 -3.92 -15.71 -5.95
C ARG A 77 -3.75 -15.11 -4.56
N VAL A 78 -2.63 -14.44 -4.31
CA VAL A 78 -2.40 -13.76 -3.03
C VAL A 78 -3.34 -12.56 -2.93
N VAL A 79 -4.13 -12.52 -1.84
CA VAL A 79 -5.10 -11.45 -1.58
C VAL A 79 -4.78 -10.64 -0.34
N HIS A 80 -4.02 -11.19 0.61
CA HIS A 80 -3.58 -10.50 1.82
C HIS A 80 -2.18 -10.96 2.21
N LEU A 81 -1.32 -9.99 2.51
CA LEU A 81 0.00 -10.20 3.08
C LEU A 81 0.05 -9.59 4.49
N GLU A 82 0.21 -10.45 5.50
CA GLU A 82 0.25 -10.09 6.92
C GLU A 82 1.63 -10.47 7.51
N LEU A 83 2.47 -9.46 7.72
CA LEU A 83 3.81 -9.58 8.29
C LEU A 83 4.06 -8.48 9.32
N SER A 84 3.03 -8.05 10.05
CA SER A 84 3.21 -7.07 11.13
C SER A 84 4.01 -7.63 12.30
N SER A 85 4.70 -6.76 13.04
CA SER A 85 5.47 -7.10 14.26
C SER A 85 6.37 -8.32 14.08
N SER A 86 7.06 -8.40 12.93
CA SER A 86 7.87 -9.57 12.51
C SER A 86 9.37 -9.30 12.52
N HIS A 87 9.80 -8.16 13.09
CA HIS A 87 11.20 -7.72 13.18
C HIS A 87 11.97 -7.77 11.85
N LEU A 88 11.26 -7.62 10.72
CA LEU A 88 11.85 -7.69 9.39
C LEU A 88 12.70 -6.44 9.14
N THR A 89 13.96 -6.62 8.80
CA THR A 89 14.86 -5.54 8.37
C THR A 89 15.16 -5.69 6.88
N GLY A 90 15.09 -4.60 6.13
CA GLY A 90 15.33 -4.63 4.69
C GLY A 90 14.58 -3.52 3.98
N ARG A 91 14.13 -3.77 2.74
CA ARG A 91 13.37 -2.82 1.93
C ARG A 91 12.11 -3.48 1.38
N ILE A 92 11.08 -2.68 1.15
CA ILE A 92 9.88 -3.14 0.43
C ILE A 92 10.24 -3.22 -1.06
N SER A 93 10.40 -4.44 -1.59
CA SER A 93 10.72 -4.66 -3.00
C SER A 93 9.53 -4.31 -3.91
N GLY A 94 9.80 -3.60 -5.02
CA GLY A 94 8.79 -3.29 -6.04
C GLY A 94 8.14 -4.51 -6.68
N CYS A 95 8.73 -5.71 -6.53
CA CYS A 95 8.12 -6.97 -6.94
C CYS A 95 6.75 -7.24 -6.31
N ILE A 96 6.41 -6.57 -5.20
CA ILE A 96 5.05 -6.61 -4.62
C ILE A 96 3.97 -6.15 -5.62
N GLY A 97 4.32 -5.31 -6.59
CA GLY A 97 3.42 -4.88 -7.67
C GLY A 97 2.94 -6.00 -8.60
N ASN A 98 3.63 -7.14 -8.62
CA ASN A 98 3.24 -8.28 -9.44
C ASN A 98 2.12 -9.13 -8.81
N LEU A 99 1.78 -8.88 -7.54
CA LEU A 99 0.68 -9.55 -6.84
C LEU A 99 -0.65 -8.88 -7.19
N THR A 100 -1.09 -9.01 -8.44
CA THR A 100 -2.22 -8.24 -9.00
C THR A 100 -3.57 -8.45 -8.32
N SER A 101 -3.70 -9.45 -7.44
CA SER A 101 -4.93 -9.72 -6.67
C SER A 101 -4.83 -9.27 -5.21
N LEU A 102 -3.71 -8.67 -4.81
CA LEU A 102 -3.42 -8.25 -3.46
C LEU A 102 -4.33 -7.08 -3.05
N SER A 103 -5.16 -7.33 -2.04
CA SER A 103 -6.18 -6.40 -1.57
C SER A 103 -5.80 -5.72 -0.25
N GLN A 104 -4.93 -6.37 0.54
CA GLN A 104 -4.48 -5.87 1.84
C GLN A 104 -3.00 -6.19 2.04
N ILE A 105 -2.26 -5.22 2.57
CA ILE A 105 -0.87 -5.35 2.98
C ILE A 105 -0.76 -4.80 4.40
N ASN A 106 -0.23 -5.62 5.32
CA ASN A 106 0.14 -5.19 6.65
C ASN A 106 1.61 -5.53 6.93
N LEU A 107 2.44 -4.49 6.96
CA LEU A 107 3.86 -4.55 7.33
C LEU A 107 4.15 -3.66 8.55
N THR A 108 3.11 -3.33 9.33
CA THR A 108 3.20 -2.45 10.50
C THR A 108 4.22 -3.00 11.50
N ASP A 109 4.97 -2.12 12.17
CA ASP A 109 5.87 -2.49 13.27
C ASP A 109 6.98 -3.46 12.82
N ASN A 110 7.80 -3.01 11.87
CA ASN A 110 9.01 -3.70 11.43
C ASN A 110 10.19 -2.70 11.37
N HIS A 111 11.34 -3.16 10.91
CA HIS A 111 12.53 -2.34 10.68
C HIS A 111 12.77 -2.11 9.17
N LEU A 112 11.69 -2.00 8.39
CA LEU A 112 11.78 -1.77 6.94
C LEU A 112 12.25 -0.35 6.67
N SER A 113 13.14 -0.21 5.69
CA SER A 113 13.83 1.03 5.32
C SER A 113 13.72 1.29 3.82
N GLY A 114 14.25 2.43 3.37
CA GLY A 114 14.19 2.87 1.98
C GLY A 114 12.85 3.49 1.61
N ALA A 115 12.70 3.81 0.33
CA ALA A 115 11.50 4.44 -0.21
C ALA A 115 10.31 3.49 -0.30
N ILE A 116 9.10 4.05 -0.23
CA ILE A 116 7.87 3.34 -0.58
C ILE A 116 7.87 3.12 -2.10
N PRO A 117 7.81 1.88 -2.61
CA PRO A 117 7.84 1.62 -4.04
C PRO A 117 6.55 2.09 -4.74
N ASP A 118 6.70 2.74 -5.90
CA ASP A 118 5.58 3.21 -6.74
C ASP A 118 4.63 2.10 -7.17
N GLU A 119 5.13 0.87 -7.24
CA GLU A 119 4.37 -0.31 -7.62
C GLU A 119 3.17 -0.56 -6.70
N LEU A 120 3.22 -0.14 -5.43
CA LEU A 120 2.10 -0.26 -4.50
C LEU A 120 0.87 0.53 -4.96
N GLY A 121 1.07 1.72 -5.51
CA GLY A 121 -0.02 2.54 -6.04
C GLY A 121 -0.63 2.00 -7.34
N LYS A 122 0.08 1.09 -8.02
CA LYS A 122 -0.33 0.47 -9.29
C LYS A 122 -1.09 -0.85 -9.11
N LEU A 123 -1.18 -1.38 -7.89
CA LEU A 123 -1.95 -2.58 -7.62
C LEU A 123 -3.45 -2.33 -7.86
N PRO A 124 -4.13 -3.13 -8.71
CA PRO A 124 -5.44 -2.77 -9.23
C PRO A 124 -6.58 -2.93 -8.22
N VAL A 125 -6.36 -3.67 -7.13
CA VAL A 125 -7.38 -4.02 -6.14
C VAL A 125 -6.91 -3.79 -4.70
N LEU A 126 -5.75 -3.17 -4.50
CA LEU A 126 -5.21 -2.90 -3.16
C LEU A 126 -6.09 -1.86 -2.45
N ARG A 127 -6.70 -2.23 -1.33
CA ARG A 127 -7.62 -1.39 -0.54
C ARG A 127 -6.98 -0.86 0.73
N THR A 128 -6.17 -1.68 1.39
CA THR A 128 -5.57 -1.37 2.69
C THR A 128 -4.05 -1.51 2.62
N LEU A 129 -3.34 -0.43 2.96
CA LEU A 129 -1.88 -0.39 3.03
C LEU A 129 -1.45 0.11 4.41
N LEU A 130 -0.91 -0.79 5.22
CA LEU A 130 -0.43 -0.49 6.57
C LEU A 130 1.09 -0.64 6.63
N LEU A 131 1.79 0.48 6.70
CA LEU A 131 3.26 0.58 6.74
C LEU A 131 3.74 1.34 7.99
N ALA A 132 2.87 1.52 8.98
CA ALA A 132 3.18 2.32 10.15
C ALA A 132 4.30 1.70 11.01
N ALA A 133 4.99 2.51 11.81
CA ALA A 133 6.07 2.07 12.68
C ALA A 133 7.15 1.27 11.93
N ASN A 134 7.77 1.93 10.94
CA ASN A 134 8.94 1.44 10.21
C ASN A 134 10.00 2.57 10.13
N ASN A 135 11.07 2.34 9.38
CA ASN A 135 12.13 3.30 9.08
C ASN A 135 12.06 3.75 7.60
N LEU A 136 10.86 3.84 7.02
CA LEU A 136 10.68 4.24 5.62
C LEU A 136 11.06 5.72 5.45
N GLU A 137 11.72 6.02 4.34
CA GLU A 137 12.30 7.33 4.03
C GLU A 137 11.94 7.76 2.60
N GLY A 138 12.38 8.96 2.21
CA GLY A 138 12.02 9.55 0.92
C GLY A 138 10.58 10.06 0.88
N ASP A 139 10.15 10.44 -0.31
CA ASP A 139 8.87 11.10 -0.53
C ASP A 139 7.71 10.09 -0.60
N ILE A 140 6.50 10.56 -0.30
CA ILE A 140 5.29 9.77 -0.50
C ILE A 140 5.04 9.68 -2.02
N PRO A 141 4.96 8.48 -2.61
CA PRO A 141 4.82 8.35 -4.06
C PRO A 141 3.44 8.81 -4.54
N ASP A 142 3.43 9.62 -5.62
CA ASP A 142 2.20 10.13 -6.25
C ASP A 142 1.24 9.02 -6.67
N SER A 143 1.80 7.84 -6.98
CA SER A 143 1.06 6.64 -7.38
C SER A 143 0.00 6.21 -6.35
N LEU A 144 0.24 6.43 -5.06
CA LEU A 144 -0.74 6.15 -4.00
C LEU A 144 -1.98 7.05 -4.10
N GLY A 145 -1.80 8.30 -4.53
CA GLY A 145 -2.89 9.24 -4.75
C GLY A 145 -3.68 8.97 -6.03
N THR A 146 -3.02 8.44 -7.06
CA THR A 146 -3.67 8.06 -8.33
C THR A 146 -4.31 6.67 -8.32
N SER A 147 -4.06 5.87 -7.29
CA SER A 147 -4.69 4.56 -7.15
C SER A 147 -6.21 4.68 -7.14
N LEU A 148 -6.88 3.76 -7.85
CA LEU A 148 -8.34 3.70 -7.94
C LEU A 148 -8.95 2.78 -6.88
N SER A 149 -8.12 2.03 -6.15
CA SER A 149 -8.59 1.02 -5.19
C SER A 149 -8.23 1.34 -3.74
N LEU A 150 -7.15 2.09 -3.50
CA LEU A 150 -6.66 2.38 -2.16
C LEU A 150 -7.67 3.20 -1.38
N SER A 151 -8.13 2.65 -0.25
CA SER A 151 -9.12 3.26 0.63
C SER A 151 -8.55 3.60 2.00
N TYR A 152 -7.59 2.83 2.49
CA TYR A 152 -7.00 3.00 3.81
C TYR A 152 -5.49 2.95 3.70
N VAL A 153 -4.81 4.05 4.04
CA VAL A 153 -3.36 4.17 4.00
C VAL A 153 -2.85 4.68 5.34
N ASN A 154 -1.99 3.91 6.00
CA ASN A 154 -1.34 4.30 7.24
C ASN A 154 0.19 4.25 7.10
N LEU A 155 0.80 5.43 7.09
CA LEU A 155 2.24 5.64 6.98
C LEU A 155 2.82 6.26 8.26
N ALA A 156 2.06 6.25 9.36
CA ALA A 156 2.46 6.91 10.59
C ALA A 156 3.76 6.34 11.18
N ASN A 157 4.51 7.17 11.91
CA ASN A 157 5.71 6.73 12.62
C ASN A 157 6.77 6.14 11.66
N ASN A 158 7.16 6.93 10.68
CA ASN A 158 8.25 6.67 9.73
C ASN A 158 9.15 7.92 9.64
N THR A 159 10.10 7.93 8.72
CA THR A 159 11.01 9.06 8.46
C THR A 159 10.75 9.70 7.09
N LEU A 160 9.52 9.63 6.58
CA LEU A 160 9.16 10.15 5.25
C LEU A 160 9.37 11.66 5.17
N THR A 161 9.88 12.11 4.03
CA THR A 161 10.24 13.50 3.72
C THR A 161 9.38 14.04 2.57
N GLY A 162 9.76 15.20 2.02
CA GLY A 162 9.07 15.79 0.88
C GLY A 162 7.75 16.45 1.25
N VAL A 163 6.91 16.69 0.26
CA VAL A 163 5.57 17.27 0.43
C VAL A 163 4.50 16.19 0.48
N ILE A 164 3.29 16.52 0.92
CA ILE A 164 2.13 15.64 0.70
C ILE A 164 1.67 15.83 -0.77
N PRO A 165 1.70 14.80 -1.62
CA PRO A 165 1.21 14.89 -2.99
C PRO A 165 -0.22 15.44 -3.12
N ASP A 166 -0.41 16.34 -4.09
CA ASP A 166 -1.76 16.80 -4.47
C ASP A 166 -2.64 15.66 -4.99
N SER A 167 -2.03 14.60 -5.53
CA SER A 167 -2.73 13.38 -5.96
C SER A 167 -3.41 12.68 -4.78
N LEU A 168 -2.77 12.61 -3.61
CA LEU A 168 -3.39 12.04 -2.40
C LEU A 168 -4.55 12.90 -1.91
N ALA A 169 -4.40 14.22 -2.02
CA ALA A 169 -5.45 15.18 -1.67
C ALA A 169 -6.68 15.10 -2.58
N SER A 170 -6.48 14.66 -3.83
CA SER A 170 -7.52 14.54 -4.84
C SER A 170 -7.91 13.10 -5.16
N SER A 171 -7.35 12.12 -4.43
CA SER A 171 -7.57 10.69 -4.69
C SER A 171 -9.05 10.34 -4.67
N PRO A 172 -9.58 9.63 -5.68
CA PRO A 172 -11.00 9.29 -5.75
C PRO A 172 -11.41 8.22 -4.73
N SER A 173 -10.52 7.30 -4.38
CA SER A 173 -10.83 6.11 -3.57
C SER A 173 -10.45 6.21 -2.10
N LEU A 174 -9.52 7.11 -1.76
CA LEU A 174 -8.96 7.18 -0.41
C LEU A 174 -9.98 7.70 0.60
N ASN A 175 -10.23 6.95 1.67
CA ASN A 175 -11.14 7.29 2.76
C ASN A 175 -10.40 7.58 4.08
N MET A 176 -9.22 7.01 4.27
CA MET A 176 -8.41 7.27 5.46
C MET A 176 -6.93 7.35 5.09
N LEU A 177 -6.31 8.45 5.52
CA LEU A 177 -4.89 8.70 5.37
C LEU A 177 -4.30 9.11 6.73
N ILE A 178 -3.34 8.33 7.22
CA ILE A 178 -2.64 8.60 8.48
C ILE A 178 -1.15 8.84 8.19
N LEU A 179 -0.67 10.04 8.49
CA LEU A 179 0.71 10.50 8.20
C LEU A 179 1.47 10.99 9.45
N SER A 180 0.89 10.84 10.64
CA SER A 180 1.46 11.38 11.88
C SER A 180 2.87 10.83 12.16
N ARG A 181 3.72 11.64 12.81
CA ARG A 181 5.10 11.25 13.17
C ARG A 181 5.93 10.87 11.93
N ASN A 182 6.06 11.81 10.99
CA ASN A 182 7.00 11.78 9.87
C ASN A 182 7.77 13.12 9.80
N ASN A 183 8.69 13.27 8.85
CA ASN A 183 9.45 14.48 8.58
C ASN A 183 8.95 15.22 7.32
N LEU A 184 7.64 15.19 7.08
CA LEU A 184 6.99 15.83 5.93
C LEU A 184 7.11 17.36 6.03
N SER A 185 7.26 18.00 4.89
CA SER A 185 7.52 19.43 4.73
C SER A 185 6.54 20.05 3.71
N GLY A 186 6.66 21.35 3.46
CA GLY A 186 5.81 22.07 2.53
C GLY A 186 4.39 22.36 3.04
N GLN A 187 3.54 22.84 2.14
CA GLN A 187 2.15 23.19 2.45
C GLN A 187 1.27 21.95 2.45
N ILE A 188 0.28 21.90 3.34
CA ILE A 188 -0.76 20.87 3.30
C ILE A 188 -1.71 21.19 2.14
N PRO A 189 -1.88 20.29 1.14
CA PRO A 189 -2.80 20.52 0.03
C PRO A 189 -4.21 20.86 0.51
N ALA A 190 -4.75 22.01 0.09
CA ALA A 190 -6.07 22.50 0.54
C ALA A 190 -7.20 21.49 0.27
N LYS A 191 -7.06 20.66 -0.78
CA LYS A 191 -8.03 19.63 -1.15
C LYS A 191 -8.24 18.56 -0.08
N LEU A 192 -7.24 18.29 0.77
CA LEU A 192 -7.38 17.38 1.91
C LEU A 192 -8.49 17.85 2.86
N PHE A 193 -8.63 19.17 3.06
CA PHE A 193 -9.67 19.73 3.93
C PHE A 193 -11.04 19.83 3.25
N SER A 194 -11.09 19.84 1.92
CA SER A 194 -12.34 19.94 1.15
C SER A 194 -13.15 18.64 1.10
N ASN A 195 -12.49 17.51 1.34
CA ASN A 195 -13.10 16.18 1.28
C ASN A 195 -13.15 15.60 2.71
N SER A 196 -14.07 16.13 3.53
CA SER A 196 -14.11 15.96 4.99
C SER A 196 -14.30 14.52 5.48
N SER A 197 -14.62 13.57 4.60
CA SER A 197 -14.67 12.15 4.94
C SER A 197 -13.31 11.44 4.86
N LYS A 198 -12.26 12.09 4.34
CA LYS A 198 -10.99 11.43 3.98
C LYS A 198 -9.88 11.52 5.02
N LEU A 199 -10.07 12.32 6.07
CA LEU A 199 -8.96 12.80 6.88
C LEU A 199 -9.05 12.43 8.36
N THR A 200 -8.12 11.58 8.79
CA THR A 200 -7.54 11.66 10.14
C THR A 200 -6.08 12.09 9.99
N ILE A 201 -5.88 13.35 9.62
CA ILE A 201 -4.55 13.97 9.51
C ILE A 201 -4.37 14.92 10.70
N ALA A 202 -3.22 14.80 11.37
CA ALA A 202 -2.31 15.92 11.64
C ALA A 202 -1.46 15.64 12.90
N TRP A 203 -0.20 15.30 12.67
CA TRP A 203 0.92 15.70 13.53
C TRP A 203 2.07 16.06 12.59
N LEU A 204 2.05 17.28 12.06
CA LEU A 204 3.24 17.88 11.45
C LEU A 204 4.00 18.54 12.59
N VAL A 205 5.13 17.96 12.99
CA VAL A 205 6.11 18.71 13.77
C VAL A 205 6.70 19.71 12.78
N LEU A 206 6.21 20.95 12.81
CA LEU A 206 6.84 22.07 12.12
C LEU A 206 8.16 22.39 12.81
N SER A 207 9.17 21.53 12.65
CA SER A 207 10.55 21.92 12.94
C SER A 207 11.01 22.82 11.79
N HIS A 208 10.96 24.13 12.03
CA HIS A 208 11.63 25.19 11.28
C HIS A 208 11.13 25.54 9.87
N TYR A 209 9.92 26.09 9.69
CA TYR A 209 9.69 27.01 8.55
C TYR A 209 8.76 28.17 8.90
N LEU A 210 9.19 29.38 8.51
CA LEU A 210 8.45 30.63 8.58
C LEU A 210 7.13 30.52 7.83
N PHE A 211 6.05 31.05 8.40
CA PHE A 211 4.85 31.37 7.65
C PHE A 211 5.18 32.46 6.61
N THR A 212 5.59 32.08 5.39
CA THR A 212 5.48 32.97 4.24
C THR A 212 4.01 33.04 3.85
N THR A 213 3.40 34.19 4.14
CA THR A 213 2.01 34.53 3.91
C THR A 213 1.63 34.39 2.43
N CYS A 214 0.56 33.64 2.14
CA CYS A 214 -0.10 33.72 0.85
C CYS A 214 -1.06 34.92 0.90
N HIS A 215 -0.61 36.09 0.42
CA HIS A 215 -1.52 37.13 -0.04
C HIS A 215 -2.23 36.55 -1.27
N HIS A 216 -3.49 36.11 -1.12
CA HIS A 216 -4.60 36.23 -2.09
C HIS A 216 -5.71 35.22 -1.75
N SER A 217 -6.93 35.76 -1.65
CA SER A 217 -8.24 35.07 -1.57
C SER A 217 -8.82 34.82 -0.18
N HIS A 218 -9.91 35.53 0.08
CA HIS A 218 -10.77 35.53 1.26
C HIS A 218 -11.65 34.27 1.31
N THR A 219 -11.21 33.22 2.01
CA THR A 219 -12.10 32.16 2.52
C THR A 219 -11.53 31.64 3.84
N LEU A 220 -12.13 32.04 4.96
CA LEU A 220 -11.77 31.58 6.30
C LEU A 220 -12.26 30.15 6.52
N ALA A 221 -11.35 29.17 6.55
CA ALA A 221 -11.62 27.84 7.10
C ALA A 221 -10.85 27.70 8.42
N TRP A 222 -11.58 27.42 9.51
CA TRP A 222 -10.99 27.17 10.82
C TRP A 222 -10.20 25.87 10.80
N VAL A 223 -8.91 25.92 11.14
CA VAL A 223 -8.12 24.73 11.46
C VAL A 223 -7.75 24.79 12.93
N THR A 224 -8.48 24.07 13.77
CA THR A 224 -8.04 23.74 15.13
C THR A 224 -7.00 22.64 15.03
N ILE A 225 -5.73 23.00 15.20
CA ILE A 225 -4.64 22.04 15.35
C ILE A 225 -4.60 21.67 16.84
N ALA A 226 -5.05 20.46 17.18
CA ALA A 226 -4.75 19.90 18.49
C ALA A 226 -3.23 19.67 18.55
N LEU A 227 -2.57 20.16 19.61
CA LEU A 227 -1.18 19.85 19.96
C LEU A 227 -1.15 18.92 21.20
N LEU A 228 -0.48 17.77 21.10
CA LEU A 228 -0.32 16.66 22.04
C LEU A 228 1.17 16.36 22.01
N GLY A 229 1.93 17.28 22.60
CA GLY A 229 3.20 16.91 23.21
C GLY A 229 2.91 16.04 24.43
N ARG A 230 3.80 15.08 24.72
CA ARG A 230 3.74 14.30 25.96
C ARG A 230 3.54 15.28 27.13
N TYR A 231 2.43 15.14 27.86
CA TYR A 231 2.06 15.78 29.14
C TYR A 231 1.20 17.06 29.22
N HIS A 232 0.70 17.69 28.14
CA HIS A 232 -0.33 18.74 28.30
C HIS A 232 -1.14 18.97 27.02
N LEU A 233 -2.48 18.99 27.12
CA LEU A 233 -3.34 19.56 26.07
C LEU A 233 -3.15 21.08 26.06
N THR A 234 -2.82 21.64 24.91
CA THR A 234 -2.95 23.09 24.67
C THR A 234 -3.72 23.27 23.38
N LEU A 235 -4.94 23.83 23.47
CA LEU A 235 -5.64 24.33 22.30
C LEU A 235 -4.89 25.58 21.82
N VAL A 236 -4.40 25.57 20.59
CA VAL A 236 -3.94 26.80 19.93
C VAL A 236 -5.01 27.20 18.92
N THR A 237 -5.77 28.23 19.26
CA THR A 237 -6.65 28.93 18.33
C THR A 237 -5.81 29.90 17.53
N LEU A 238 -5.56 29.62 16.24
CA LEU A 238 -4.95 30.60 15.35
C LEU A 238 -6.01 31.64 14.98
N TYR A 239 -5.84 32.87 15.49
CA TYR A 239 -6.67 34.02 15.15
C TYR A 239 -5.94 34.84 14.09
N GLN A 240 -6.52 35.02 12.90
CA GLN A 240 -6.09 36.08 11.99
C GLN A 240 -7.00 37.29 12.18
N SER A 241 -6.43 38.36 12.72
CA SER A 241 -7.04 39.69 12.75
C SER A 241 -6.85 40.36 11.40
N SER A 242 -7.94 40.72 10.73
CA SER A 242 -7.95 41.77 9.72
C SER A 242 -7.84 43.13 10.43
N ARG A 243 -6.79 43.91 10.16
CA ARG A 243 -6.80 45.36 10.38
C ARG A 243 -6.46 46.07 9.07
N PHE A 244 -7.47 46.79 8.58
CA PHE A 244 -7.54 47.73 7.45
C PHE A 244 -7.46 47.15 6.05
#